data_AF-A0A0P6VL19-F1
#
_entry.id   AF-A0A0P6VL19-F1
#
_cell.length_a   1.000
_cell.length_b   1.000
_cell.length_c   1.000
_cell.angle_alpha   90.00
_cell.angle_beta   90.00
_cell.angle_gamma   90.00
#
_symmetry.space_group_name_H-M   'P 1'
#
loop_
_entity.id
_entity.type
_entity.pdbx_description
1 polymer ?
#
loop_
_entity_poly.entity_id
_entity_poly.type
_entity_poly.pdbx_seq_one_letter_code
_entity_poly.pdbx_strand_id
1 'polypeptide(L)' 'MDGKGAGRNNIFIERFWRSLKYEEVYLKAYDIVTKARSSISKYINLYNSGRQHLRLDGRTPDEVYFGDRQTTRAA' A
#
# COMPACT_ATOMS: atom_id res chain seq x y z
N MET A 1 -18.50 -23.32 -2.18
CA MET A 1 -17.98 -23.42 -0.80
C MET A 1 -17.05 -22.25 -0.59
N ASP A 2 -17.50 -21.31 0.22
CA ASP A 2 -16.94 -19.96 0.29
C ASP A 2 -15.64 -19.95 1.10
N GLY A 3 -14.55 -19.56 0.46
CA GLY A 3 -13.20 -19.45 1.04
C GLY A 3 -13.04 -18.33 2.06
N LYS A 4 -14.02 -18.13 2.94
CA LYS A 4 -13.93 -17.29 4.14
C LYS A 4 -12.90 -17.90 5.08
N GLY A 5 -11.65 -17.43 5.01
CA GLY A 5 -10.63 -17.73 6.03
C GLY A 5 -9.36 -18.42 5.54
N ALA A 6 -9.07 -18.45 4.24
CA ALA A 6 -7.74 -18.89 3.79
C ALA A 6 -6.73 -17.78 4.09
N GLY A 7 -5.79 -18.00 5.02
CA GLY A 7 -4.71 -17.05 5.36
C GLY A 7 -3.93 -16.51 4.14
N ARG A 8 -3.98 -17.23 3.00
CA ARG A 8 -3.49 -16.77 1.68
C ARG A 8 -4.09 -15.45 1.21
N ASN A 9 -5.36 -15.17 1.48
CA ASN A 9 -5.99 -13.90 1.10
C ASN A 9 -5.44 -12.72 1.91
N ASN A 10 -4.94 -12.98 3.13
CA ASN A 10 -4.43 -11.94 4.02
C ASN A 10 -2.95 -11.61 3.80
N ILE A 11 -2.18 -12.47 3.11
CA ILE A 11 -0.73 -12.30 2.93
C ILE A 11 -0.37 -10.94 2.31
N PHE A 12 -1.18 -10.45 1.36
CA PHE A 12 -0.95 -9.17 0.70
C PHE A 12 -1.12 -8.00 1.68
N ILE A 13 -2.21 -8.00 2.45
CA ILE A 13 -2.49 -6.92 3.40
C ILE A 13 -1.53 -6.98 4.60
N GLU A 14 -1.14 -8.17 5.07
CA GLU A 14 -0.12 -8.34 6.11
C GLU A 14 1.24 -7.79 5.67
N ARG A 15 1.65 -8.08 4.44
CA ARG A 15 2.90 -7.55 3.87
C ARG A 15 2.85 -6.02 3.78
N PHE A 16 1.74 -5.47 3.30
CA PHE A 16 1.52 -4.03 3.26
C PHE A 16 1.65 -3.41 4.67
N TRP A 17 0.97 -3.97 5.67
CA TRP A 17 1.05 -3.47 7.05
C TRP A 17 2.45 -3.59 7.66
N ARG A 18 3.22 -4.61 7.30
CA ARG A 18 4.63 -4.72 7.69
C ARG A 18 5.43 -3.57 7.08
N SER A 19 5.37 -3.36 5.77
CA SER A 19 6.10 -2.27 5.13
C SER A 19 5.70 -0.90 5.67
N LEU A 20 4.40 -0.59 5.80
CA LEU A 20 3.94 0.67 6.38
C LEU A 20 4.51 0.92 7.78
N LYS A 21 4.47 -0.10 8.65
CA LYS A 21 4.98 0.05 10.01
C LYS A 21 6.48 0.36 10.04
N TYR A 22 7.28 -0.40 9.30
CA TYR A 22 8.74 -0.26 9.34
C TYR A 22 9.28 0.93 8.56
N GLU A 23 8.64 1.30 7.45
CA GLU A 23 9.15 2.33 6.55
C GLU A 23 8.58 3.73 6.87
N GLU A 24 7.42 3.80 7.55
CA GLU A 24 6.73 5.08 7.81
C GLU A 24 6.45 5.31 9.30
N VAL A 25 5.83 4.35 9.99
CA VAL A 25 5.34 4.60 11.36
C VAL A 25 6.45 4.53 12.40
N TYR A 26 7.31 3.51 12.36
CA TYR A 26 8.35 3.31 13.38
C TYR A 26 9.53 4.29 13.24
N LEU A 27 9.70 4.90 12.07
CA LEU A 27 10.76 5.89 11.83
C LEU A 27 10.35 7.32 12.20
N LYS A 28 9.06 7.57 12.43
CA LYS A 28 8.51 8.92 12.60
C LYS A 28 7.88 9.11 13.96
N ALA A 29 8.36 10.12 14.68
CA ALA A 29 7.65 10.68 15.81
C ALA A 29 6.63 11.70 15.28
N TYR A 30 5.36 11.33 15.27
CA TYR A 30 4.28 12.26 14.93
C TYR A 30 3.90 13.09 16.14
N ASP A 31 3.97 14.41 15.98
CA ASP A 31 3.59 15.38 17.00
C ASP A 31 2.06 15.44 17.21
N ILE A 32 1.31 15.34 16.10
CA ILE A 32 -0.15 15.38 16.09
C ILE A 32 -0.74 14.38 15.09
N VAL A 33 -1.98 13.96 15.36
CA VAL A 33 -2.70 12.97 14.55
C VAL A 33 -2.89 13.41 13.10
N THR A 34 -3.11 14.70 12.84
CA THR A 34 -3.28 15.22 11.46
C THR A 34 -2.00 15.04 10.63
N LYS A 35 -0.82 15.25 11.24
CA LYS A 35 0.48 14.99 10.62
C LYS A 35 0.66 13.50 10.33
N ALA A 36 0.30 12.63 11.28
CA ALA A 36 0.32 11.18 11.07
C ALA A 36 -0.56 10.76 9.90
N ARG A 37 -1.81 11.25 9.85
CA ARG A 37 -2.75 10.95 8.75
C ARG A 37 -2.20 11.39 7.40
N SER A 38 -1.72 12.63 7.29
CA SER A 38 -1.16 13.14 6.03
C SER A 38 0.05 12.33 5.57
N SER A 39 0.95 11.99 6.49
CA SER A 39 2.17 11.24 6.19
C SER A 39 1.86 9.80 5.76
N ILE A 40 0.97 9.11 6.49
CA ILE A 40 0.50 7.77 6.15
C ILE A 40 -0.23 7.77 4.80
N SER A 41 -1.09 8.75 4.52
CA SER A 41 -1.77 8.86 3.22
C SER A 41 -0.77 9.02 2.06
N LYS A 42 0.28 9.84 2.24
CA LYS A 42 1.35 9.98 1.24
C LYS A 42 2.08 8.66 1.01
N TYR A 43 2.40 7.94 2.09
CA TYR A 43 3.05 6.63 1.98
C TYR A 43 2.17 5.62 1.24
N ILE A 44 0.86 5.57 1.55
CA ILE A 44 -0.07 4.65 0.89
C ILE A 44 -0.15 4.93 -0.62
N ASN A 45 -0.23 6.22 -1.00
CA ASN A 45 -0.21 6.59 -2.42
C ASN A 45 1.09 6.14 -3.08
N LEU A 46 2.25 6.41 -2.47
CA LEU A 46 3.54 5.95 -3.00
C LEU A 46 3.60 4.42 -3.14
N TYR A 47 3.13 3.68 -2.14
CA TYR A 47 3.13 2.21 -2.16
C TYR A 47 2.27 1.63 -3.29
N ASN A 48 1.12 2.26 -3.57
CA ASN A 48 0.16 1.79 -4.57
C ASN A 48 0.48 2.24 -5.99
N SER A 49 1.00 3.45 -6.19
CA SER A 49 1.17 4.03 -7.52
C SER A 49 2.64 4.14 -7.97
N GLY A 50 3.59 4.21 -7.03
CA GLY A 50 4.99 4.49 -7.35
C GLY A 50 5.95 3.33 -7.08
N ARG A 51 5.62 2.44 -6.15
CA ARG A 51 6.50 1.31 -5.78
C ARG A 51 6.29 0.13 -6.72
N GLN A 52 7.34 -0.24 -7.43
CA GLN A 52 7.39 -1.49 -8.18
C GLN A 52 7.54 -2.68 -7.22
N HIS A 53 6.76 -3.74 -7.42
CA HIS A 53 6.84 -4.94 -6.60
C HIS A 53 7.29 -6.12 -7.44
N LEU A 54 8.39 -6.76 -7.05
CA LEU A 54 8.93 -7.93 -7.76
C LEU A 54 7.92 -9.08 -7.89
N ARG A 55 7.04 -9.25 -6.89
CA ARG A 55 5.96 -10.26 -6.90
C ARG A 55 4.82 -9.92 -7.88
N LEU A 56 4.78 -8.68 -8.36
CA LEU A 56 3.84 -8.18 -9.35
C LEU A 56 4.54 -7.96 -10.70
N ASP A 57 5.61 -8.71 -10.98
CA ASP A 57 6.41 -8.59 -12.21
C ASP A 57 6.94 -7.17 -12.46
N GLY A 58 7.30 -6.48 -11.37
CA GLY A 58 7.79 -5.10 -11.43
C GLY A 58 6.69 -4.04 -11.58
N ARG A 59 5.42 -4.44 -11.55
CA ARG A 59 4.27 -3.53 -11.61
C ARG A 59 3.91 -2.98 -10.22
N THR A 60 3.16 -1.88 -10.21
CA THR A 60 2.59 -1.30 -9.00
C THR A 60 1.23 -1.94 -8.67
N PRO A 61 0.76 -1.87 -7.41
CA PRO A 61 -0.55 -2.38 -7.06
C PRO A 61 -1.69 -1.74 -7.86
N ASP A 62 -1.61 -0.44 -8.16
CA ASP A 62 -2.59 0.26 -8.99
C ASP A 62 -2.58 -0.29 -10.43
N GLU A 63 -1.41 -0.54 -11.02
CA GLU A 63 -1.31 -1.11 -12.37
C GLU A 63 -1.93 -2.52 -12.47
N VAL A 64 -1.78 -3.33 -11.41
CA VAL A 64 -2.35 -4.69 -11.37
C VAL A 64 -3.85 -4.67 -11.13
N TYR A 65 -4.34 -3.77 -10.27
CA TYR A 65 -5.75 -3.71 -9.89
C TYR A 65 -6.62 -2.98 -10.94
N PHE A 66 -6.14 -1.87 -11.49
CA PHE A 66 -6.88 -1.05 -12.44
C PHE A 66 -6.57 -1.37 -13.91
N GLY A 67 -5.47 -2.07 -14.20
CA GLY A 67 -5.07 -2.41 -15.57
C GLY A 67 -4.76 -1.17 -16.42
N ASP A 68 -5.06 -1.23 -17.72
CA ASP A 68 -4.88 -0.13 -18.70
C ASP A 68 -5.90 1.01 -18.56
N ARG A 69 -6.84 0.91 -17.60
CA ARG A 69 -7.81 1.98 -17.35
C ARG A 69 -7.15 3.05 -16.49
N GLN A 70 -6.41 3.93 -17.17
CA GLN A 70 -5.94 5.25 -16.74
C GLN A 70 -5.83 5.44 -15.21
N THR A 71 -4.61 5.36 -14.70
CA THR A 71 -4.18 6.04 -13.48
C THR A 71 -4.17 7.55 -13.67
N THR A 72 -5.33 8.15 -13.97
CA THR A 72 -5.55 9.57 -13.68
C THR A 72 -5.88 9.69 -12.20
N ARG A 73 -4.85 9.86 -11.38
CA ARG A 73 -5.00 10.42 -10.04
C ARG A 73 -4.28 11.76 -9.99
N ALA A 74 -5.09 12.79 -9.77
CA ALA A 74 -4.73 14.19 -9.80
C ALA A 74 -3.52 14.51 -8.90
N ALA A 75 -2.67 15.38 -9.42
CA ALA A 75 -1.59 16.07 -8.72
C ALA A 75 -2.12 17.02 -7.64
#